data_AF-A0A528D8Y9-F1
#
_entry.id   AF-A0A528D8Y9-F1
#
_cell.length_a   1.000
_cell.length_b   1.000
_cell.length_c   1.000
_cell.angle_alpha   90.00
_cell.angle_beta   90.00
_cell.angle_gamma   90.00
#
_symmetry.space_group_name_H-M   'P 1'
#
loop_
_entity.id
_entity.type
_entity.pdbx_description
1 polymer ?
#
loop_
_entity_poly.entity_id
_entity_poly.type
_entity_poly.pdbx_seq_one_letter_code
_entity_poly.pdbx_strand_id
1 'polypeptide(L)'
;FMQIAHVDTVPIGVASAVRKRPALVQTTFKVDLVSGHWGKTMTLYGTKFGETAISPLMKITYVYNNFGDPKGYGTSTVYTVNGSTSTKVQEQKCTTRTVLSFSNLPTGAITQTSGTKRYLTTCTNTMYPANGAGAVIDVSLMDVLYLQMDVPSAQLTKLKSNDANTSNRLYIDGVEVANGKLVDIFTAVPCGQSSQQAWEDGGNPVPAPVSNADFFYTVTGKCDFNQRPSQTVLTQ
;
A
#
# COMPACT_ATOMS: atom_id res chain seq x y z
N PHE A 1 78.86 8.59 -21.86
CA PHE A 1 77.53 9.16 -21.58
C PHE A 1 76.57 8.02 -21.33
N MET A 2 76.00 7.95 -20.12
CA MET A 2 75.10 6.86 -19.70
C MET A 2 73.68 7.22 -20.12
N GLN A 3 73.04 6.41 -20.97
CA GLN A 3 71.66 6.63 -21.37
C GLN A 3 70.73 6.27 -20.19
N ILE A 4 70.03 7.27 -19.66
CA ILE A 4 68.91 7.07 -18.75
C ILE A 4 67.76 6.53 -19.60
N ALA A 5 67.18 5.39 -19.18
CA ALA A 5 66.03 4.80 -19.84
C ALA A 5 64.84 5.78 -19.80
N HIS A 6 64.35 6.19 -20.98
CA HIS A 6 63.19 7.04 -21.14
C HIS A 6 61.93 6.16 -21.00
N VAL A 7 61.15 6.36 -19.93
CA VAL A 7 59.88 5.66 -19.73
C VAL A 7 58.76 6.61 -20.15
N ASP A 8 58.25 6.45 -21.37
CA ASP A 8 57.24 7.35 -21.96
C ASP A 8 55.82 7.15 -21.43
N THR A 9 55.55 5.97 -20.84
CA THR A 9 54.22 5.63 -20.34
C THR A 9 54.32 4.81 -19.07
N VAL A 10 53.49 5.17 -18.10
CA VAL A 10 53.33 4.43 -16.84
C VAL A 10 51.92 3.86 -16.83
N PRO A 11 51.72 2.54 -16.64
CA PRO A 11 50.38 1.98 -16.51
C PRO A 11 49.71 2.56 -15.26
N ILE A 12 48.59 3.27 -15.44
CA ILE A 12 47.71 3.66 -14.34
C ILE A 12 46.53 2.70 -14.33
N GLY A 13 46.50 1.79 -13.36
CA GLY A 13 45.34 0.95 -13.10
C GLY A 13 44.35 1.68 -12.20
N VAL A 14 43.12 1.90 -12.68
CA VAL A 14 42.02 2.43 -11.87
C VAL A 14 41.08 1.29 -11.52
N ALA A 15 40.92 1.00 -10.22
CA ALA A 15 39.90 0.08 -9.75
C ALA A 15 38.60 0.86 -9.50
N SER A 16 37.62 0.74 -10.41
CA SER A 16 36.27 1.26 -10.21
C SER A 16 35.33 0.16 -9.72
N ALA A 17 34.59 0.41 -8.64
CA ALA A 17 33.54 -0.48 -8.16
C ALA A 17 32.21 0.27 -8.12
N VAL A 18 31.17 -0.31 -8.72
CA VAL A 18 29.80 0.20 -8.66
C VAL A 18 29.03 -0.63 -7.64
N ARG A 19 28.50 0.01 -6.59
CA ARG A 19 27.60 -0.62 -5.61
C ARG A 19 26.18 -0.14 -5.84
N LYS A 20 25.31 -1.04 -6.30
CA LYS A 20 23.88 -0.76 -6.40
C LYS A 20 23.20 -1.06 -5.06
N ARG A 21 22.41 -0.13 -4.55
CA ARG A 21 21.60 -0.38 -3.35
C ARG A 21 20.49 -1.38 -3.70
N PRO A 22 20.20 -2.37 -2.84
CA PRO A 22 19.00 -3.18 -2.96
C PRO A 22 17.77 -2.28 -3.07
N ALA A 23 16.80 -2.71 -3.85
CA ALA A 23 15.57 -1.99 -4.07
C ALA A 23 14.39 -2.93 -3.92
N LEU A 24 13.22 -2.36 -3.70
CA LEU A 24 11.99 -3.13 -3.58
C LEU A 24 11.76 -3.90 -4.88
N VAL A 25 11.73 -5.22 -4.79
CA VAL A 25 11.42 -6.13 -5.91
C VAL A 25 10.05 -6.74 -5.77
N GLN A 26 9.53 -6.80 -4.55
CA GLN A 26 8.22 -7.35 -4.28
C GLN A 26 7.63 -6.66 -3.05
N THR A 27 6.32 -6.48 -3.07
CA THR A 27 5.55 -5.97 -1.94
C THR A 27 4.37 -6.90 -1.68
N THR A 28 4.11 -7.19 -0.42
CA THR A 28 2.97 -8.01 0.01
C THR A 28 2.00 -7.13 0.78
N PHE A 29 0.79 -6.97 0.26
CA PHE A 29 -0.30 -6.28 0.94
C PHE A 29 -1.22 -7.27 1.61
N LYS A 30 -1.47 -7.08 2.91
CA LYS A 30 -2.44 -7.85 3.68
C LYS A 30 -3.44 -6.90 4.30
N VAL A 31 -4.71 -7.03 3.92
CA VAL A 31 -5.77 -6.20 4.48
C VAL A 31 -6.10 -6.67 5.89
N ASP A 32 -6.19 -5.75 6.83
CA ASP A 32 -6.47 -6.04 8.23
C ASP A 32 -7.92 -5.72 8.57
N LEU A 33 -8.40 -4.54 8.15
CA LEU A 33 -9.78 -4.07 8.37
C LEU A 33 -10.17 -3.05 7.30
N VAL A 34 -11.40 -3.14 6.78
CA VAL A 34 -11.99 -2.12 5.91
C VAL A 34 -13.38 -1.71 6.39
N SER A 35 -13.62 -0.41 6.44
CA SER A 35 -14.90 0.21 6.80
C SER A 35 -15.26 1.37 5.89
N GLY A 36 -16.42 1.97 6.11
CA GLY A 36 -16.98 3.09 5.35
C GLY A 36 -18.45 2.88 5.01
N HIS A 37 -19.18 3.99 4.90
CA HIS A 37 -20.62 4.01 4.58
C HIS A 37 -20.92 3.95 3.08
N TRP A 38 -19.90 3.82 2.23
CA TRP A 38 -20.04 3.74 0.78
C TRP A 38 -19.04 2.76 0.18
N GLY A 39 -19.37 2.28 -1.01
CA GLY A 39 -18.47 1.45 -1.79
C GLY A 39 -17.27 2.24 -2.28
N LYS A 40 -16.11 1.57 -2.33
CA LYS A 40 -14.84 2.18 -2.75
C LYS A 40 -13.87 1.14 -3.26
N THR A 41 -12.92 1.59 -4.07
CA THR A 41 -11.90 0.73 -4.68
C THR A 41 -10.52 1.33 -4.47
N MET A 42 -9.60 0.59 -3.86
CA MET A 42 -8.19 0.94 -3.79
C MET A 42 -7.42 0.17 -4.86
N THR A 43 -6.59 0.85 -5.64
CA THR A 43 -5.78 0.25 -6.69
C THR A 43 -4.31 0.64 -6.50
N LEU A 44 -3.42 -0.34 -6.53
CA LEU A 44 -1.98 -0.09 -6.70
C LEU A 44 -1.69 0.01 -8.19
N TYR A 45 -1.16 1.15 -8.61
CA TYR A 45 -0.72 1.38 -9.97
C TYR A 45 0.79 1.35 -10.06
N GLY A 46 1.30 0.84 -11.19
CA GLY A 46 2.70 0.88 -11.54
C GLY A 46 2.94 1.31 -12.99
N THR A 47 4.07 1.97 -13.20
CA THR A 47 4.61 2.28 -14.53
C THR A 47 6.00 1.67 -14.63
N LYS A 48 6.26 0.90 -15.69
CA LYS A 48 7.55 0.22 -15.89
C LYS A 48 8.64 1.17 -16.35
N PHE A 49 9.90 0.76 -16.19
CA PHE A 49 11.05 1.51 -16.71
C PHE A 49 10.95 1.78 -18.21
N GLY A 50 11.12 3.05 -18.59
CA GLY A 50 11.09 3.47 -20.00
C GLY A 50 9.70 3.48 -20.62
N GLU A 51 8.66 3.11 -19.87
CA GLU A 51 7.27 3.15 -20.32
C GLU A 51 6.52 4.35 -19.71
N THR A 52 5.45 4.78 -20.38
CA THR A 52 4.52 5.80 -19.86
C THR A 52 3.16 5.20 -19.50
N ALA A 53 2.91 3.95 -19.89
CA ALA A 53 1.67 3.26 -19.63
C ALA A 53 1.52 2.92 -18.14
N ILE A 54 0.37 3.26 -17.58
CA ILE A 54 0.02 2.95 -16.19
C ILE A 54 -0.73 1.63 -16.17
N SER A 55 -0.26 0.67 -15.37
CA SER A 55 -0.88 -0.65 -15.21
C SER A 55 -1.37 -0.85 -13.77
N PRO A 56 -2.61 -1.34 -13.55
CA PRO A 56 -3.03 -1.80 -12.24
C PRO A 56 -2.32 -3.10 -11.86
N LEU A 57 -1.82 -3.19 -10.63
CA LEU A 57 -1.09 -4.35 -10.10
C LEU A 57 -1.86 -5.07 -8.99
N MET A 58 -2.64 -4.31 -8.22
CA MET A 58 -3.50 -4.82 -7.15
C MET A 58 -4.79 -4.01 -7.13
N LYS A 59 -5.90 -4.64 -6.78
CA LYS A 59 -7.19 -3.98 -6.57
C LYS A 59 -7.84 -4.49 -5.30
N ILE A 60 -8.39 -3.60 -4.48
CA ILE A 60 -9.18 -3.91 -3.30
C ILE A 60 -10.53 -3.24 -3.47
N THR A 61 -11.60 -4.02 -3.53
CA THR A 61 -12.96 -3.50 -3.59
C THR A 61 -13.60 -3.59 -2.22
N TYR A 62 -14.38 -2.59 -1.83
CA TYR A 62 -15.16 -2.61 -0.60
C TYR A 62 -16.64 -2.35 -0.90
N VAL A 63 -17.51 -3.15 -0.29
CA VAL A 63 -18.96 -3.06 -0.37
C VAL A 63 -19.54 -2.98 1.04
N TYR A 64 -20.14 -1.83 1.36
CA TYR A 64 -20.83 -1.61 2.63
C TYR A 64 -22.06 -2.52 2.77
N ASN A 65 -22.30 -3.06 3.97
CA ASN A 65 -23.43 -3.96 4.23
C ASN A 65 -24.77 -3.25 4.52
N ASN A 66 -24.79 -1.91 4.56
CA ASN A 66 -25.97 -1.08 4.85
C ASN A 66 -26.64 -1.33 6.21
N PHE A 67 -25.91 -1.85 7.20
CA PHE A 67 -26.50 -2.14 8.52
C PHE A 67 -26.80 -0.89 9.37
N GLY A 68 -26.15 0.24 9.08
CA GLY A 68 -26.30 1.51 9.80
C GLY A 68 -25.48 1.60 11.09
N ASP A 69 -24.40 0.83 11.23
CA ASP A 69 -23.42 1.02 12.31
C ASP A 69 -22.53 2.24 12.10
N PRO A 70 -21.99 2.86 13.16
CA PRO A 70 -21.24 4.12 13.06
C PRO A 70 -20.06 4.15 12.09
N LYS A 71 -19.32 3.04 11.91
CA LYS A 71 -18.17 3.01 10.98
C LYS A 71 -18.51 2.50 9.59
N GLY A 72 -19.67 1.86 9.44
CA GLY A 72 -20.11 1.23 8.22
C GLY A 72 -19.20 0.05 7.88
N TYR A 73 -19.45 -1.13 8.43
CA TYR A 73 -18.66 -2.32 8.07
C TYR A 73 -19.25 -3.08 6.88
N GLY A 74 -18.42 -3.88 6.20
CA GLY A 74 -18.83 -4.49 4.95
C GLY A 74 -17.96 -5.66 4.52
N THR A 75 -17.94 -5.91 3.21
CA THR A 75 -17.07 -6.92 2.62
C THR A 75 -16.01 -6.25 1.76
N SER A 76 -14.75 -6.58 1.99
CA SER A 76 -13.65 -6.20 1.11
C SER A 76 -13.06 -7.42 0.39
N THR A 77 -12.67 -7.24 -0.86
CA THR A 77 -12.04 -8.30 -1.66
C THR A 77 -10.77 -7.77 -2.30
N VAL A 78 -9.67 -8.47 -2.06
CA VAL A 78 -8.34 -8.14 -2.56
C VAL A 78 -8.03 -9.02 -3.77
N TYR A 79 -7.52 -8.38 -4.82
CA TYR A 79 -7.10 -9.02 -6.06
C TYR A 79 -5.66 -8.63 -6.40
N THR A 80 -4.88 -9.59 -6.87
CA THR A 80 -3.72 -9.28 -7.73
C THR A 80 -4.22 -9.08 -9.16
N VAL A 81 -3.56 -8.20 -9.91
CA VAL A 81 -3.94 -7.85 -11.28
C VAL A 81 -2.75 -8.09 -12.21
N ASN A 82 -3.00 -8.83 -13.29
CA ASN A 82 -2.03 -9.06 -14.35
C ASN A 82 -2.73 -8.89 -15.71
N GLY A 83 -2.49 -7.74 -16.35
CA GLY A 83 -3.24 -7.33 -17.53
C GLY A 83 -4.72 -7.17 -17.21
N SER A 84 -5.59 -7.86 -17.95
CA SER A 84 -7.04 -7.87 -17.73
C SER A 84 -7.49 -8.87 -16.65
N THR A 85 -6.61 -9.74 -16.17
CA THR A 85 -6.95 -10.79 -15.21
C THR A 85 -6.84 -10.29 -13.78
N SER A 86 -7.90 -10.44 -13.00
CA SER A 86 -7.92 -10.19 -11.55
C SER A 86 -8.07 -11.51 -10.79
N THR A 87 -7.12 -11.83 -9.92
CA THR A 87 -7.14 -13.07 -9.11
C THR A 87 -7.43 -12.72 -7.66
N LYS A 88 -8.52 -13.25 -7.10
CA LYS A 88 -8.85 -13.05 -5.68
C LYS A 88 -7.79 -13.70 -4.81
N VAL A 89 -7.22 -12.93 -3.88
CA VAL A 89 -6.17 -13.40 -2.96
C VAL A 89 -6.51 -13.25 -1.49
N GLN A 90 -7.47 -12.38 -1.17
CA GLN A 90 -7.99 -12.23 0.18
C GLN A 90 -9.43 -11.71 0.12
N GLU A 91 -10.24 -12.11 1.10
CA GLU A 91 -11.56 -11.54 1.35
C GLU A 91 -11.70 -11.25 2.84
N GLN A 92 -12.18 -10.06 3.18
CA GLN A 92 -12.66 -9.74 4.50
C GLN A 92 -14.17 -9.62 4.47
N LYS A 93 -14.86 -10.37 5.31
CA LYS A 93 -16.30 -10.26 5.46
C LYS A 93 -16.65 -9.86 6.88
N CYS A 94 -17.25 -8.67 7.04
CA CYS A 94 -17.75 -8.20 8.32
C CYS A 94 -19.28 -8.35 8.39
N THR A 95 -19.76 -8.88 9.51
CA THR A 95 -21.18 -8.96 9.86
C THR A 95 -21.44 -8.10 11.07
N THR A 96 -22.45 -7.24 10.97
CA THR A 96 -22.88 -6.36 12.06
C THR A 96 -24.26 -6.80 12.54
N ARG A 97 -24.49 -6.74 13.86
CA ARG A 97 -25.82 -6.90 14.48
C ARG A 97 -25.99 -5.95 15.67
N THR A 98 -27.23 -5.67 16.06
CA THR A 98 -27.51 -4.98 17.32
C THR A 98 -27.61 -5.97 18.48
N VAL A 99 -27.12 -5.59 19.65
CA VAL A 99 -27.19 -6.39 20.89
C VAL A 99 -27.75 -5.57 22.05
N LEU A 100 -28.30 -6.23 23.06
CA LEU A 100 -28.78 -5.55 24.27
C LEU A 100 -27.61 -5.15 25.20
N SER A 101 -26.55 -5.96 25.25
CA SER A 101 -25.35 -5.72 26.06
C SER A 101 -24.10 -6.28 25.36
N PHE A 102 -22.92 -5.86 25.82
CA PHE A 102 -21.63 -6.36 25.35
C PHE A 102 -21.07 -7.48 26.24
N SER A 103 -21.90 -8.44 26.60
CA SER A 103 -21.49 -9.62 27.38
C SER A 103 -21.07 -10.77 26.46
N ASN A 104 -20.06 -11.55 26.87
CA ASN A 104 -19.59 -12.77 26.19
C ASN A 104 -19.30 -12.57 24.68
N LEU A 105 -18.45 -11.59 24.37
CA LEU A 105 -18.12 -11.26 22.99
C LEU A 105 -17.14 -12.26 22.36
N PRO A 106 -17.29 -12.58 21.06
CA PRO A 106 -16.25 -13.29 20.31
C PRO A 106 -14.92 -12.52 20.33
N THR A 107 -13.81 -13.24 20.29
CA THR A 107 -12.48 -12.62 20.13
C THR A 107 -12.43 -11.78 18.85
N GLY A 108 -11.88 -10.57 18.95
CA GLY A 108 -11.81 -9.63 17.82
C GLY A 108 -13.14 -8.96 17.46
N ALA A 109 -14.17 -9.13 18.28
CA ALA A 109 -15.40 -8.36 18.16
C ALA A 109 -15.16 -6.85 18.27
N ILE A 110 -15.76 -6.10 17.38
CA ILE A 110 -15.78 -4.64 17.38
C ILE A 110 -17.11 -4.19 17.99
N THR A 111 -17.05 -3.31 18.98
CA THR A 111 -18.23 -2.77 19.67
C THR A 111 -18.38 -1.29 19.40
N GLN A 112 -19.61 -0.87 19.09
CA GLN A 112 -19.93 0.54 18.84
C GLN A 112 -21.27 0.89 19.46
N THR A 113 -21.41 2.12 19.93
CA THR A 113 -22.68 2.63 20.49
C THR A 113 -23.09 3.88 19.72
N SER A 114 -24.35 3.95 19.32
CA SER A 114 -24.95 5.16 18.73
C SER A 114 -26.34 5.35 19.29
N GLY A 115 -26.54 6.46 20.01
CA GLY A 115 -27.72 6.66 20.84
C GLY A 115 -27.92 5.51 21.83
N THR A 116 -29.08 4.86 21.76
CA THR A 116 -29.43 3.70 22.61
C THR A 116 -29.03 2.35 22.00
N LYS A 117 -28.57 2.32 20.74
CA LYS A 117 -28.23 1.09 20.03
C LYS A 117 -26.78 0.71 20.29
N ARG A 118 -26.56 -0.58 20.58
CA ARG A 118 -25.26 -1.21 20.69
C ARG A 118 -25.04 -2.13 19.49
N TYR A 119 -23.98 -1.90 18.74
CA TYR A 119 -23.60 -2.64 17.56
C TYR A 119 -22.43 -3.56 17.88
N LEU A 120 -22.54 -4.80 17.45
CA LEU A 120 -21.51 -5.81 17.52
C LEU A 120 -21.15 -6.23 16.10
N THR A 121 -19.91 -6.01 15.72
CA THR A 121 -19.37 -6.41 14.42
C THR A 121 -18.29 -7.47 14.59
N THR A 122 -18.32 -8.49 13.73
CA THR A 122 -17.27 -9.50 13.62
C THR A 122 -16.79 -9.57 12.18
N CYS A 123 -15.47 -9.57 11.98
CA CYS A 123 -14.86 -9.62 10.66
C CYS A 123 -14.01 -10.88 10.52
N THR A 124 -14.18 -11.59 9.41
CA THR A 124 -13.36 -12.76 9.07
C THR A 124 -12.52 -12.45 7.85
N ASN A 125 -11.19 -12.59 7.99
CA ASN A 125 -10.25 -12.53 6.88
C ASN A 125 -9.97 -13.95 6.36
N THR A 126 -10.21 -14.18 5.07
CA THR A 126 -9.98 -15.46 4.38
C THR A 126 -8.97 -15.26 3.27
N MET A 127 -7.93 -16.08 3.23
CA MET A 127 -6.90 -16.04 2.18
C MET A 127 -7.22 -16.98 1.03
N TYR A 128 -6.79 -16.62 -0.17
CA TYR A 128 -6.93 -17.41 -1.39
C TYR A 128 -5.58 -17.49 -2.12
N PRO A 129 -4.90 -18.65 -2.11
CA PRO A 129 -5.23 -19.88 -1.38
C PRO A 129 -5.18 -19.68 0.15
N ALA A 130 -5.70 -20.65 0.91
CA ALA A 130 -5.85 -20.54 2.38
C ALA A 130 -4.56 -20.22 3.13
N ASN A 131 -3.39 -20.63 2.60
CA ASN A 131 -2.08 -20.37 3.18
C ASN A 131 -1.37 -19.15 2.55
N GLY A 132 -2.10 -18.32 1.81
CA GLY A 132 -1.57 -17.12 1.16
C GLY A 132 -1.15 -16.04 2.16
N ALA A 133 -0.15 -15.25 1.79
CA ALA A 133 0.35 -14.13 2.60
C ALA A 133 -0.43 -12.82 2.40
N GLY A 134 -1.39 -12.79 1.47
CA GLY A 134 -2.05 -11.60 0.96
C GLY A 134 -1.77 -11.39 -0.52
N ALA A 135 -1.88 -10.15 -1.00
CA ALA A 135 -1.54 -9.77 -2.37
C ALA A 135 -0.03 -9.56 -2.52
N VAL A 136 0.64 -10.58 -3.04
CA VAL A 136 2.08 -10.53 -3.36
C VAL A 136 2.25 -9.96 -4.77
N ILE A 137 2.89 -8.80 -4.87
CA ILE A 137 3.05 -8.03 -6.11
C ILE A 137 4.53 -7.94 -6.48
N ASP A 138 4.88 -8.40 -7.68
CA ASP A 138 6.20 -8.15 -8.27
C ASP A 138 6.27 -6.70 -8.76
N VAL A 139 7.23 -5.95 -8.22
CA VAL A 139 7.50 -4.55 -8.57
C VAL A 139 8.93 -4.34 -9.06
N SER A 140 9.65 -5.42 -9.35
CA SER A 140 11.06 -5.40 -9.77
C SER A 140 11.32 -4.59 -11.03
N LEU A 141 10.30 -4.45 -11.89
CA LEU A 141 10.33 -3.71 -13.15
C LEU A 141 9.64 -2.34 -13.09
N MET A 142 9.13 -1.94 -11.93
CA MET A 142 8.35 -0.71 -11.78
C MET A 142 9.27 0.48 -11.45
N ASP A 143 9.08 1.58 -12.18
CA ASP A 143 9.75 2.86 -11.97
C ASP A 143 8.96 3.75 -11.00
N VAL A 144 7.65 3.81 -11.21
CA VAL A 144 6.69 4.57 -10.40
C VAL A 144 5.67 3.62 -9.79
N LEU A 145 5.36 3.80 -8.51
CA LEU A 145 4.28 3.12 -7.79
C LEU A 145 3.46 4.11 -6.98
N TYR A 146 2.15 4.01 -7.06
CA TYR A 146 1.26 4.79 -6.20
C TYR A 146 -0.06 4.05 -5.94
N LEU A 147 -0.66 4.37 -4.80
CA LEU A 147 -2.02 3.93 -4.48
C LEU A 147 -3.01 5.00 -4.96
N GLN A 148 -4.13 4.56 -5.51
CA GLN A 148 -5.30 5.38 -5.78
C GLN A 148 -6.51 4.78 -5.07
N MET A 149 -7.31 5.60 -4.39
CA MET A 149 -8.62 5.22 -3.87
C MET A 149 -9.70 5.96 -4.66
N ASP A 150 -10.58 5.20 -5.30
CA ASP A 150 -11.77 5.68 -5.97
C ASP A 150 -12.98 5.53 -5.02
N VAL A 151 -13.61 6.66 -4.73
CA VAL A 151 -14.69 6.79 -3.75
C VAL A 151 -15.87 7.53 -4.41
N PRO A 152 -16.69 6.84 -5.23
CA PRO A 152 -17.65 7.51 -6.13
C PRO A 152 -18.68 8.41 -5.42
N SER A 153 -19.00 8.09 -4.15
CA SER A 153 -19.98 8.83 -3.36
C SER A 153 -19.39 9.96 -2.51
N ALA A 154 -18.07 10.15 -2.50
CA ALA A 154 -17.42 11.21 -1.71
C ALA A 154 -17.30 12.52 -2.48
N GLN A 155 -17.09 13.63 -1.75
CA GLN A 155 -16.79 14.93 -2.35
C GLN A 155 -15.48 14.91 -3.15
N LEU A 156 -14.46 14.25 -2.61
CA LEU A 156 -13.20 13.93 -3.30
C LEU A 156 -13.28 12.49 -3.78
N THR A 157 -13.67 12.29 -5.03
CA THR A 157 -13.93 10.94 -5.58
C THR A 157 -12.67 10.16 -5.90
N LYS A 158 -11.50 10.82 -5.94
CA LYS A 158 -10.20 10.20 -6.21
C LYS A 158 -9.14 10.74 -5.27
N LEU A 159 -8.48 9.83 -4.57
CA LEU A 159 -7.36 10.12 -3.69
C LEU A 159 -6.14 9.37 -4.21
N LYS A 160 -4.97 10.00 -4.20
CA LYS A 160 -3.72 9.38 -4.64
C LYS A 160 -2.60 9.60 -3.62
N SER A 161 -1.78 8.58 -3.40
CA SER A 161 -0.61 8.69 -2.53
C SER A 161 0.47 9.62 -3.11
N ASN A 162 0.53 9.74 -4.44
CA ASN A 162 1.47 10.60 -5.17
C ASN A 162 0.84 11.94 -5.63
N ASP A 163 -0.20 12.42 -4.94
CA ASP A 163 -0.78 13.75 -5.16
C ASP A 163 -0.74 14.54 -3.85
N ALA A 164 -0.10 15.71 -3.88
CA ALA A 164 0.14 16.57 -2.73
C ALA A 164 -1.15 17.04 -2.03
N ASN A 165 -2.30 17.00 -2.73
CA ASN A 165 -3.58 17.41 -2.19
C ASN A 165 -4.34 16.29 -1.46
N THR A 166 -3.94 15.03 -1.64
CA THR A 166 -4.70 13.87 -1.15
C THR A 166 -3.86 12.85 -0.39
N SER A 167 -2.55 12.92 -0.52
CA SER A 167 -1.59 12.02 0.13
C SER A 167 -1.61 12.09 1.65
N ASN A 168 -2.01 13.23 2.22
CA ASN A 168 -2.15 13.46 3.65
C ASN A 168 -3.31 12.70 4.32
N ARG A 169 -4.03 11.88 3.56
CA ARG A 169 -4.99 10.92 4.11
C ARG A 169 -4.37 9.56 4.39
N LEU A 170 -3.12 9.34 3.94
CA LEU A 170 -2.36 8.13 4.23
C LEU A 170 -1.69 8.24 5.60
N TYR A 171 -1.71 7.14 6.34
CA TYR A 171 -1.04 6.96 7.61
C TYR A 171 0.01 5.86 7.44
N ILE A 172 1.24 6.13 7.87
CA ILE A 172 2.35 5.17 7.87
C ILE A 172 2.77 4.98 9.33
N ASP A 173 2.66 3.74 9.81
CA ASP A 173 2.94 3.34 11.19
C ASP A 173 2.21 4.23 12.23
N GLY A 174 0.95 4.53 11.92
CA GLY A 174 0.07 5.37 12.76
C GLY A 174 0.28 6.88 12.62
N VAL A 175 1.23 7.33 11.82
CA VAL A 175 1.53 8.75 11.60
C VAL A 175 0.92 9.21 10.28
N GLU A 176 0.08 10.25 10.33
CA GLU A 176 -0.46 10.88 9.14
C GLU A 176 0.63 11.54 8.30
N VAL A 177 0.58 11.36 6.99
CA VAL A 177 1.46 12.04 6.05
C VAL A 177 1.18 13.54 6.06
N ALA A 178 2.22 14.36 6.21
CA ALA A 178 2.04 15.80 6.24
C ALA A 178 1.44 16.36 4.94
N ASN A 179 0.61 17.41 5.07
CA ASN A 179 0.01 18.10 3.94
C ASN A 179 1.07 18.58 2.93
N GLY A 180 0.77 18.44 1.63
CA GLY A 180 1.67 18.80 0.54
C GLY A 180 2.84 17.84 0.30
N LYS A 181 2.93 16.72 1.03
CA LYS A 181 3.98 15.71 0.82
C LYS A 181 3.52 14.61 -0.11
N LEU A 182 4.28 14.36 -1.17
CA LEU A 182 4.07 13.18 -2.01
C LEU A 182 4.56 11.93 -1.27
N VAL A 183 3.82 10.84 -1.41
CA VAL A 183 4.23 9.51 -0.95
C VAL A 183 4.53 8.65 -2.16
N ASP A 184 5.82 8.40 -2.36
CA ASP A 184 6.28 7.32 -3.22
C ASP A 184 6.18 6.00 -2.44
N ILE A 185 5.32 5.11 -2.93
CA ILE A 185 5.10 3.79 -2.32
C ILE A 185 6.41 2.98 -2.26
N PHE A 186 7.36 3.18 -3.18
CA PHE A 186 8.67 2.53 -3.09
C PHE A 186 9.43 2.86 -1.82
N THR A 187 9.29 4.09 -1.33
CA THR A 187 10.00 4.57 -0.14
C THR A 187 9.19 4.36 1.13
N ALA A 188 7.86 4.31 1.02
CA ALA A 188 6.97 4.06 2.15
C ALA A 188 6.91 2.58 2.56
N VAL A 189 7.22 1.65 1.65
CA VAL A 189 7.28 0.22 1.96
C VAL A 189 8.67 -0.12 2.51
N PRO A 190 8.77 -0.55 3.77
CA PRO A 190 10.06 -0.75 4.38
C PRO A 190 10.72 -2.02 3.84
N CYS A 191 12.02 -1.90 3.58
CA CYS A 191 12.83 -2.94 2.97
C CYS A 191 13.11 -4.08 3.97
N GLY A 192 12.64 -5.30 3.68
CA GLY A 192 12.82 -6.47 4.55
C GLY A 192 12.05 -6.41 5.86
N GLN A 193 11.10 -5.48 5.98
CA GLN A 193 10.32 -5.21 7.17
C GLN A 193 8.83 -5.08 6.80
N SER A 194 7.99 -4.97 7.83
CA SER A 194 6.56 -4.67 7.68
C SER A 194 6.26 -3.28 8.20
N SER A 195 5.31 -2.60 7.56
CA SER A 195 4.71 -1.34 8.03
C SER A 195 3.19 -1.50 8.12
N GLN A 196 2.60 -0.93 9.17
CA GLN A 196 1.15 -0.81 9.29
C GLN A 196 0.73 0.50 8.65
N GLN A 197 -0.11 0.41 7.62
CA GLN A 197 -0.61 1.58 6.92
C GLN A 197 -2.12 1.66 7.05
N ALA A 198 -2.60 2.88 7.00
CA ALA A 198 -4.02 3.14 6.91
C ALA A 198 -4.32 4.25 5.91
N TRP A 199 -5.51 4.25 5.32
CA TRP A 199 -5.93 5.31 4.40
C TRP A 199 -7.37 5.73 4.71
N GLU A 200 -7.53 7.03 4.96
CA GLU A 200 -8.82 7.69 5.11
C GLU A 200 -9.38 8.10 3.73
N ASP A 201 -10.68 7.92 3.55
CA ASP A 201 -11.34 7.95 2.23
C ASP A 201 -11.96 9.30 1.84
N GLY A 202 -11.75 10.35 2.62
CA GLY A 202 -12.29 11.69 2.39
C GLY A 202 -13.47 12.08 3.27
N GLY A 203 -14.01 11.18 4.10
CA GLY A 203 -15.15 11.45 4.99
C GLY A 203 -14.86 12.42 6.14
N ASN A 204 -13.60 12.58 6.52
CA ASN A 204 -13.14 13.39 7.65
C ASN A 204 -12.19 14.52 7.18
N PRO A 205 -12.15 15.66 7.88
CA PRO A 205 -11.04 16.60 7.73
C PRO A 205 -9.74 15.95 8.23
N VAL A 206 -8.62 16.33 7.61
CA VAL A 206 -7.27 15.97 8.04
C VAL A 206 -6.53 17.23 8.52
N PRO A 207 -5.74 17.18 9.60
CA PRO A 207 -5.31 15.96 10.29
C PRO A 207 -6.35 15.32 11.21
N ALA A 208 -6.33 13.99 11.32
CA ALA A 208 -7.24 13.22 12.16
C ALA A 208 -6.53 12.02 12.84
N PRO A 209 -7.12 11.45 13.91
CA PRO A 209 -6.61 10.20 14.48
C PRO A 209 -6.68 9.05 13.45
N VAL A 210 -5.68 8.16 13.45
CA VAL A 210 -5.64 6.98 12.55
C VAL A 210 -6.87 6.09 12.64
N SER A 211 -7.56 6.06 13.80
CA SER A 211 -8.83 5.37 13.99
C SER A 211 -9.97 5.89 13.10
N ASN A 212 -9.79 7.04 12.46
CA ASN A 212 -10.73 7.61 11.50
C ASN A 212 -10.51 7.09 10.08
N ALA A 213 -9.36 6.48 9.78
CA ALA A 213 -9.11 5.84 8.51
C ALA A 213 -10.09 4.66 8.27
N ASP A 214 -10.18 4.27 7.00
CA ASP A 214 -11.15 3.30 6.52
C ASP A 214 -10.52 2.01 6.02
N PHE A 215 -9.32 2.11 5.48
CA PHE A 215 -8.51 0.96 5.08
C PHE A 215 -7.37 0.82 6.05
N PHE A 216 -7.23 -0.36 6.65
CA PHE A 216 -6.08 -0.73 7.46
C PHE A 216 -5.46 -1.97 6.82
N TYR A 217 -4.15 -1.90 6.57
CA TYR A 217 -3.43 -2.98 5.94
C TYR A 217 -1.96 -2.97 6.36
N THR A 218 -1.38 -4.16 6.34
CA THR A 218 0.05 -4.36 6.55
C THR A 218 0.73 -4.51 5.20
N VAL A 219 1.84 -3.79 5.00
CA VAL A 219 2.69 -3.93 3.81
C VAL A 219 4.06 -4.46 4.21
N THR A 220 4.50 -5.52 3.55
CA THR A 220 5.85 -6.09 3.74
C THR A 220 6.65 -5.96 2.46
N GLY A 221 7.82 -5.33 2.54
CA GLY A 221 8.72 -5.18 1.40
C GLY A 221 9.77 -6.28 1.35
N LYS A 222 9.98 -6.87 0.17
CA LYS A 222 11.17 -7.67 -0.12
C LYS A 222 12.12 -6.85 -0.99
N CYS A 223 13.35 -6.75 -0.55
CA CYS A 223 14.42 -6.13 -1.32
C CYS A 223 15.37 -7.14 -1.88
N ASP A 224 15.84 -6.85 -3.08
CA ASP A 224 16.90 -7.57 -3.76
C ASP A 224 17.62 -6.61 -4.70
N PHE A 225 18.66 -7.08 -5.39
CA PHE A 225 19.23 -6.36 -6.51
C PHE A 225 18.20 -6.34 -7.65
N ASN A 226 17.45 -5.23 -7.78
CA ASN A 226 16.50 -5.10 -8.88
C ASN A 226 17.20 -4.84 -10.22
N GLN A 227 16.44 -4.80 -11.32
CA GLN A 227 16.97 -4.50 -12.66
C GLN A 227 17.00 -2.99 -12.99
N ARG A 228 16.74 -2.08 -12.03
CA ARG A 228 16.85 -0.62 -12.28
C ARG A 228 18.13 -0.27 -13.05
N PRO A 229 18.07 0.44 -14.17
CA PRO A 229 19.26 0.98 -14.79
C PRO A 229 20.05 1.78 -13.74
N SER A 230 21.33 1.45 -13.59
CA SER A 230 22.20 2.26 -12.74
C SER A 230 22.37 3.62 -13.41
N GLN A 231 22.08 4.72 -12.71
CA GLN A 231 22.41 6.08 -13.17
C GLN A 231 23.93 6.35 -13.15
N THR A 232 24.77 5.34 -12.91
CA THR A 232 26.22 5.52 -12.96
C THR A 232 26.64 5.68 -14.41
N VAL A 233 26.67 6.93 -14.87
CA VAL A 233 27.36 7.30 -16.10
C VAL A 233 28.85 7.30 -15.75
N LEU A 234 29.62 6.38 -16.33
CA LEU A 234 31.08 6.53 -16.38
C LEU A 234 31.34 7.71 -17.34
N THR A 235 31.45 8.91 -16.79
CA THR A 235 32.02 10.03 -17.54
C THR A 235 33.52 9.84 -17.57
N GLN A 236 34.07 9.63 -18.78
CA GLN A 236 35.50 9.64 -19.04
C GLN A 236 36.00 11.08 -19.17
#